data_AF-A0A699W0N7-F1
#
_entry.id   AF-A0A699W0N7-F1
#
_cell.length_a   1.000
_cell.length_b   1.000
_cell.length_c   1.000
_cell.angle_alpha   90.00
_cell.angle_beta   90.00
_cell.angle_gamma   90.00
#
_symmetry.space_group_name_H-M   'P 1'
#
loop_
_entity.id
_entity.type
_entity.pdbx_description
1 polymer ?
#
loop_
_entity_poly.entity_id
_entity_poly.type
_entity_poly.pdbx_seq_one_letter_code
_entity_poly.pdbx_strand_id
1 'polypeptide(L)' 'MSNTAAHYASTGPEIWAGTEGKITHLACGVGTGGTICGISKYLKEQHAGVFTLGIDTYGSVFKKYKET' A
#
# COMPACT_ATOMS: atom_id res chain seq x y z
N MET A 1 13.57 -4.17 12.50
CA MET A 1 13.08 -3.40 11.33
C MET A 1 11.62 -3.02 11.61
N SER A 2 11.20 -1.78 11.33
CA SER A 2 9.80 -1.36 11.55
C SER A 2 8.88 -1.93 10.46
N ASN A 3 7.61 -2.19 10.78
CA ASN A 3 6.61 -2.82 9.89
C ASN A 3 6.55 -2.15 8.50
N THR A 4 6.29 -0.84 8.44
CA THR A 4 6.25 -0.08 7.18
C THR A 4 7.57 -0.12 6.41
N ALA A 5 8.69 -0.03 7.13
CA ALA A 5 10.02 -0.03 6.53
C ALA A 5 10.35 -1.37 5.87
N ALA A 6 9.87 -2.49 6.45
CA ALA A 6 10.04 -3.80 5.84
C ALA A 6 9.36 -3.86 4.47
N HIS A 7 8.09 -3.46 4.38
CA HIS A 7 7.35 -3.49 3.11
C HIS A 7 7.86 -2.49 2.06
N TYR A 8 8.38 -1.34 2.48
CA TYR A 8 9.05 -0.40 1.58
C TYR A 8 10.35 -0.99 1.01
N ALA A 9 11.15 -1.67 1.83
CA ALA A 9 12.45 -2.18 1.45
C ALA A 9 12.42 -3.52 0.68
N SER A 10 11.35 -4.31 0.82
CA SER A 10 11.21 -5.60 0.12
C SER A 10 9.98 -5.66 -0.79
N THR A 11 8.78 -5.69 -0.22
CA THR A 11 7.54 -5.98 -0.97
C THR A 11 7.25 -4.96 -2.07
N GLY A 12 7.53 -3.67 -1.84
CA GLY A 12 7.40 -2.62 -2.85
C GLY A 12 8.29 -2.87 -4.09
N PRO A 13 9.62 -3.00 -3.91
CA PRO A 13 10.55 -3.38 -4.98
C PRO A 13 10.17 -4.66 -5.71
N GLU A 14 9.77 -5.70 -4.99
CA GLU A 14 9.36 -7.00 -5.58
C GLU A 14 8.16 -6.83 -6.52
N ILE A 15 7.13 -6.07 -6.11
CA ILE A 15 5.96 -5.79 -6.94
C ILE A 15 6.34 -4.95 -8.16
N TRP A 16 7.16 -3.92 -8.00
CA TRP A 16 7.58 -3.07 -9.12
C TRP A 16 8.36 -3.86 -10.16
N ALA A 17 9.33 -4.66 -9.73
CA ALA A 17 10.11 -5.53 -10.60
C ALA A 17 9.23 -6.60 -11.26
N GLY A 18 8.37 -7.27 -10.49
CA GLY A 18 7.47 -8.30 -11.00
C GLY A 18 6.41 -7.80 -11.98
N THR A 19 6.09 -6.51 -11.95
CA THR A 19 5.19 -5.87 -12.93
C THR A 19 5.92 -5.12 -14.03
N GLU A 20 7.27 -5.16 -14.06
CA GLU A 20 8.10 -4.38 -14.98
C GLU A 20 7.72 -2.89 -15.01
N GLY A 21 7.34 -2.34 -13.85
CA GLY A 21 6.88 -0.96 -13.72
C GLY A 21 5.51 -0.64 -14.34
N LYS A 22 4.73 -1.65 -14.73
CA LYS A 22 3.41 -1.49 -15.39
C LYS A 22 2.23 -1.46 -14.41
N ILE A 23 2.47 -1.62 -13.11
CA ILE A 23 1.41 -1.53 -12.10
C ILE A 23 0.76 -0.15 -12.11
N THR A 24 -0.57 -0.11 -12.10
CA THR A 24 -1.35 1.14 -12.05
C THR A 24 -2.15 1.29 -10.76
N HIS A 25 -2.54 0.17 -10.15
CA HIS A 25 -3.37 0.14 -8.95
C HIS A 25 -2.83 -0.87 -7.94
N LEU A 26 -2.71 -0.45 -6.68
CA LEU A 26 -2.47 -1.32 -5.54
C LEU A 26 -3.75 -1.38 -4.70
N ALA A 27 -4.33 -2.57 -4.53
CA ALA A 27 -5.43 -2.81 -3.60
C ALA A 27 -4.93 -3.70 -2.44
N CYS A 28 -5.15 -3.27 -1.19
CA CYS A 28 -4.61 -3.96 -0.02
C CYS A 28 -5.58 -3.87 1.16
N GLY A 29 -5.79 -4.99 1.85
CA GLY A 29 -6.51 -5.01 3.13
C GLY A 29 -5.75 -4.22 4.20
N VAL A 30 -6.47 -3.45 5.01
CA VAL A 30 -5.86 -2.56 6.01
C VAL A 30 -6.06 -3.10 7.42
N GLY A 31 -4.96 -3.52 8.05
CA GLY A 31 -4.89 -3.81 9.49
C GLY A 31 -4.10 -2.71 10.22
N THR A 32 -2.83 -2.98 10.53
CA THR A 32 -1.90 -1.98 11.09
C THR A 32 -1.54 -0.86 10.11
N GLY A 33 -1.83 -1.04 8.82
CA GLY A 33 -1.48 -0.09 7.75
C GLY A 33 -0.04 -0.20 7.24
N GLY A 34 0.84 -0.97 7.89
CA GLY A 34 2.26 -1.06 7.51
C GLY A 34 2.49 -1.53 6.07
N THR A 35 1.74 -2.55 5.64
CA THR A 35 1.82 -3.10 4.28
C THR A 35 1.44 -2.07 3.22
N ILE A 36 0.23 -1.51 3.31
CA ILE A 36 -0.25 -0.53 2.33
C ILE A 36 0.61 0.72 2.33
N CYS A 37 1.03 1.25 3.49
CA CYS A 37 1.87 2.44 3.55
C CYS A 37 3.28 2.21 2.97
N GLY A 38 3.91 1.07 3.29
CA GLY A 38 5.26 0.77 2.83
C GLY A 38 5.33 0.57 1.32
N ILE A 39 4.44 -0.27 0.79
CA ILE A 39 4.36 -0.55 -0.65
C ILE A 39 3.97 0.72 -1.41
N SER A 40 2.92 1.43 -0.98
CA SER A 40 2.46 2.62 -1.69
C SER A 40 3.49 3.73 -1.72
N LYS A 41 4.25 3.92 -0.63
CA LYS A 41 5.34 4.90 -0.63
C LYS A 41 6.37 4.57 -1.70
N TYR A 42 6.86 3.32 -1.72
CA TYR A 42 7.84 2.88 -2.71
C TYR A 42 7.30 3.05 -4.15
N LEU A 43 6.10 2.53 -4.43
CA LEU A 43 5.52 2.58 -5.77
C LEU A 43 5.30 4.01 -6.27
N LYS A 44 4.89 4.94 -5.40
CA LYS A 44 4.67 6.34 -5.77
C LYS A 44 5.96 7.12 -6.01
N GLU A 45 7.07 6.71 -5.39
CA GLU A 45 8.40 7.25 -5.70
C GLU A 45 8.89 6.79 -7.09
N GLN A 46 8.49 5.59 -7.54
CA GLN A 46 8.79 5.12 -8.90
C GLN A 46 7.86 5.75 -9.95
N HIS A 47 6.56 5.84 -9.64
CA HIS A 47 5.57 6.46 -10.51
C HIS A 47 4.42 7.06 -9.70
N ALA A 48 4.35 8.39 -9.66
CA ALA A 48 3.35 9.12 -8.86
C ALA A 48 1.88 8.83 -9.25
N GLY A 49 1.65 8.34 -10.47
CA GLY A 49 0.32 7.97 -10.96
C GLY A 49 -0.22 6.63 -10.46
N VAL A 50 0.53 5.87 -9.65
CA VAL A 50 0.03 4.62 -9.05
C VAL A 50 -1.07 4.94 -8.02
N PHE A 51 -2.27 4.41 -8.25
CA PHE A 51 -3.40 4.55 -7.34
C PHE A 51 -3.33 3.51 -6.22
N THR A 52 -3.71 3.90 -5.01
CA THR A 52 -3.73 3.00 -3.84
C THR A 52 -5.13 2.95 -3.25
N LEU A 53 -5.67 1.74 -3.10
CA LEU A 53 -6.96 1.45 -2.49
C LEU A 53 -6.78 0.63 -1.21
N GLY A 54 -7.14 1.24 -0.07
CA GLY A 54 -7.27 0.53 1.20
C GLY A 54 -8.62 -0.15 1.29
N ILE A 55 -8.61 -1.48 1.49
CA ILE A 55 -9.80 -2.28 1.71
C ILE A 55 -9.99 -2.43 3.23
N ASP A 56 -11.11 -1.92 3.72
CA ASP A 56 -11.50 -2.01 5.12
C ASP A 56 -12.69 -2.97 5.28
N THR A 57 -12.67 -3.80 6.32
CA THR A 57 -13.73 -4.80 6.56
C THR A 57 -14.86 -4.21 7.37
N TYR A 58 -16.09 -4.72 7.15
CA TYR A 58 -17.23 -4.36 7.98
C TYR A 58 -16.95 -4.59 9.48
N GLY A 59 -17.31 -3.62 10.32
CA GLY A 59 -17.03 -3.64 11.76
C GLY A 59 -15.69 -3.01 12.17
N SER A 60 -14.81 -2.70 11.21
CA SER A 60 -13.60 -1.90 11.45
C SER A 60 -13.92 -0.42 11.62
N VAL A 61 -12.97 0.32 12.19
CA VAL A 61 -13.10 1.75 12.50
C VAL A 61 -12.57 2.66 11.40
N PHE A 62 -11.74 2.17 10.48
CA PHE A 62 -11.01 3.02 9.53
C PHE A 62 -11.93 3.74 8.55
N LYS A 63 -12.87 3.02 7.94
CA LYS A 63 -13.88 3.62 7.06
C LYS A 63 -14.70 4.66 7.81
N LYS A 64 -15.21 4.30 9.00
CA LYS A 64 -16.04 5.19 9.83
C LYS A 64 -15.29 6.48 10.20
N TYR A 65 -14.02 6.37 10.60
CA TYR A 65 -13.18 7.52 10.93
C TYR A 65 -12.89 8.43 9.72
N LYS A 66 -12.74 7.87 8.52
CA LYS A 66 -12.51 8.66 7.30
C LYS A 66 -13.75 9.44 6.86
N GLU A 67 -14.94 8.90 7.13
CA GLU A 67 -16.23 9.48 6.74
C GLU A 67 -16.74 10.52 7.75
N THR A 68 -16.11 10.65 8.92
CA THR A 68 -16.37 11.70 9.94
C THR A 68 -15.42 12.87 9.79
#